data_AF-A0A7K4N1X9-F1
#
_entry.id   AF-A0A7K4N1X9-F1
#
_cell.length_a   1.000
_cell.length_b   1.000
_cell.length_c   1.000
_cell.angle_alpha   90.00
_cell.angle_beta   90.00
_cell.angle_gamma   90.00
#
_symmetry.space_group_name_H-M   'P 1'
#
loop_
_entity.id
_entity.type
_entity.pdbx_description
1 polymer ?
#
loop_
_entity_poly.entity_id
_entity_poly.type
_entity_poly.pdbx_seq_one_letter_code
_entity_poly.pdbx_strand_id
1 'polypeptide(L)'
;MKIRKRQIHFFILLFAMCSLLFHTPFDFEAFAVTSDTTIDSTVEINDTTTNGPVLADSDSFGFSVANIGDLDGDGVNDLAVGANDDDAGCTDCGAVHIIFMNDDGTVKSAKEINQTTTNGPNSDPNSLTSHDIFGSSVANIGYFDGNGVIDLAVGAWYDDDASGTDIGAVHILFLHETTKPTVTITSTSGDSGDTVSSTTLSYTATFSESTSNFVVGDITVTGTANGGSPAASNFAGSGTTYTFDVVKGSSDGTVLVSVAAGVATDAAGNENTASNTYTLTIHIPSSGTCSRHVILGNCGTIAINNDEYRIINTWTNVPTTEVLVGQPVTVTLSTPNSPTHTKIPFASVHIEVFSVPLNYKQSAHVDYSIMNNQVTYVSQSQLFQVAGATHRIVQDPDAKNLEMFEVVFTMIFAKPMETSHVVVETKNKFGIPETLYLMSALKVNENLQQALTLEEKSKFSIVDPESVMKPLGFVDPEKDPSHYVKRYLTEPKYKEWFDRNFPTYTIYDAIGITFAEYQEIESQLVDPEPEMEMDPEPEMEMDPEPEPTKKEKSKRQRR
;
A
#
# COMPACT_ATOMS: atom_id res chain seq x y z
N MET A 1 -35.54 -57.19 -25.85
CA MET A 1 -35.83 -57.34 -24.40
C MET A 1 -35.83 -55.94 -23.78
N LYS A 2 -36.93 -55.56 -23.12
CA LYS A 2 -37.24 -54.20 -22.58
C LYS A 2 -36.43 -53.87 -21.32
N ILE A 3 -36.21 -52.56 -21.06
CA ILE A 3 -36.49 -51.77 -19.82
C ILE A 3 -36.20 -50.28 -20.19
N ARG A 4 -37.19 -49.43 -20.46
CA ARG A 4 -37.97 -48.47 -19.62
C ARG A 4 -37.21 -47.26 -19.03
N LYS A 5 -37.71 -46.06 -19.42
CA LYS A 5 -37.48 -44.70 -18.90
C LYS A 5 -37.45 -44.62 -17.36
N ARG A 6 -36.35 -44.12 -16.79
CA ARG A 6 -36.25 -43.04 -15.78
C ARG A 6 -34.81 -43.03 -15.21
N GLN A 7 -34.31 -41.83 -14.97
CA GLN A 7 -32.98 -41.43 -14.46
C GLN A 7 -31.95 -41.06 -15.53
N ILE A 8 -31.14 -40.07 -15.17
CA ILE A 8 -30.16 -39.29 -15.95
C ILE A 8 -30.78 -38.02 -16.58
N HIS A 9 -31.22 -37.12 -15.71
CA HIS A 9 -31.14 -35.66 -15.90
C HIS A 9 -30.25 -35.14 -14.76
N PHE A 10 -28.98 -35.50 -14.82
CA PHE A 10 -27.87 -34.97 -14.03
C PHE A 10 -26.65 -35.36 -14.86
N PHE A 11 -25.80 -34.39 -15.22
CA PHE A 11 -24.77 -34.45 -16.29
C PHE A 11 -25.26 -34.15 -17.71
N ILE A 12 -25.63 -32.90 -17.96
CA ILE A 12 -25.29 -32.05 -19.13
C ILE A 12 -25.92 -30.68 -18.80
N LEU A 13 -25.29 -29.96 -17.85
CA LEU A 13 -25.54 -28.54 -17.61
C LEU A 13 -24.38 -27.95 -16.78
N LEU A 14 -23.15 -28.31 -17.17
CA LEU A 14 -21.92 -27.78 -16.60
C LEU A 14 -20.84 -27.72 -17.68
N PHE A 15 -21.15 -27.14 -18.85
CA PHE A 15 -20.13 -26.78 -19.87
C PHE A 15 -20.68 -25.81 -20.95
N ALA A 16 -21.66 -24.97 -20.61
CA ALA A 16 -22.23 -24.01 -21.56
C ALA A 16 -22.67 -22.67 -20.92
N MET A 17 -22.04 -22.27 -19.81
CA MET A 17 -22.15 -20.91 -19.24
C MET A 17 -20.82 -20.48 -18.61
N CYS A 18 -19.73 -20.62 -19.36
CA CYS A 18 -18.45 -19.97 -19.04
C CYS A 18 -17.86 -19.36 -20.33
N SER A 19 -18.71 -18.61 -21.05
CA SER A 19 -18.32 -17.94 -22.30
C SER A 19 -19.05 -16.60 -22.53
N LEU A 20 -19.85 -16.14 -21.56
CA LEU A 20 -20.45 -14.81 -21.58
C LEU A 20 -20.45 -14.30 -20.14
N LEU A 21 -19.39 -13.59 -19.76
CA LEU A 21 -19.30 -12.55 -18.71
C LEU A 21 -17.81 -12.23 -18.42
N PHE A 22 -17.08 -11.84 -19.45
CA PHE A 22 -15.96 -10.92 -19.33
C PHE A 22 -16.11 -9.92 -20.48
N HIS A 23 -16.96 -8.93 -20.26
CA HIS A 23 -16.99 -7.70 -21.06
C HIS A 23 -16.50 -6.60 -20.13
N THR A 24 -15.17 -6.49 -20.01
CA THR A 24 -14.55 -5.24 -19.60
C THR A 24 -14.62 -4.31 -20.81
N PRO A 25 -15.02 -3.03 -20.69
CA PRO A 25 -14.73 -2.05 -21.72
C PRO A 25 -13.28 -1.62 -21.51
N PHE A 26 -12.35 -2.54 -21.78
CA PHE A 26 -11.09 -2.08 -22.33
C PHE A 26 -11.34 -2.03 -23.82
N ASP A 27 -11.84 -0.89 -24.31
CA ASP A 27 -11.49 -0.46 -25.66
C ASP A 27 -9.99 -0.20 -25.64
N PHE A 28 -9.21 -1.29 -25.66
CA PHE A 28 -7.95 -1.26 -26.36
C PHE A 28 -8.37 -1.07 -27.81
N GLU A 29 -8.42 0.19 -28.26
CA GLU A 29 -8.10 0.42 -29.65
C GLU A 29 -6.74 -0.24 -29.85
N ALA A 30 -6.76 -1.45 -30.39
CA ALA A 30 -5.61 -1.99 -31.08
C ALA A 30 -5.35 -0.95 -32.16
N PHE A 31 -4.41 -0.04 -31.88
CA PHE A 31 -3.81 0.81 -32.88
C PHE A 31 -3.26 -0.18 -33.91
N ALA A 32 -4.02 -0.41 -34.97
CA ALA A 32 -3.51 -1.09 -36.13
C ALA A 32 -2.42 -0.16 -36.65
N VAL A 33 -1.17 -0.44 -36.28
CA VAL A 33 -0.01 0.18 -36.89
C VAL A 33 -0.11 -0.22 -38.36
N THR A 34 -0.65 0.66 -39.18
CA THR A 34 -0.61 0.52 -40.63
C THR A 34 0.79 0.93 -41.05
N SER A 35 1.78 0.05 -40.85
CA SER A 35 3.08 0.24 -41.47
C SER A 35 2.88 0.04 -42.98
N ASP A 36 3.00 1.12 -43.74
CA ASP A 36 2.92 1.11 -45.20
C ASP A 36 4.26 0.72 -45.85
N THR A 37 5.18 0.16 -45.05
CA THR A 37 6.55 -0.23 -45.42
C THR A 37 7.42 0.92 -45.91
N THR A 38 7.02 2.18 -45.67
CA THR A 38 7.88 3.33 -45.93
C THR A 38 9.02 3.40 -44.90
N ILE A 39 10.18 3.89 -45.34
CA ILE A 39 11.39 3.99 -44.53
C ILE A 39 11.45 5.40 -43.93
N ASP A 40 11.48 5.50 -42.61
CA ASP A 40 11.58 6.78 -41.89
C ASP A 40 13.04 7.26 -41.80
N SER A 41 13.94 6.37 -41.40
CA SER A 41 15.38 6.64 -41.29
C SER A 41 16.19 5.35 -41.48
N THR A 42 17.50 5.49 -41.62
CA THR A 42 18.45 4.38 -41.74
C THR A 42 19.69 4.64 -40.91
N VAL A 43 20.21 3.62 -40.23
CA VAL A 43 21.50 3.63 -39.54
C VAL A 43 22.41 2.60 -40.22
N GLU A 44 23.64 2.99 -40.51
CA GLU A 44 24.65 2.10 -41.11
C GLU A 44 25.60 1.58 -40.03
N ILE A 45 25.89 0.27 -40.08
CA ILE A 45 26.85 -0.40 -39.22
C ILE A 45 27.98 -0.95 -40.09
N ASN A 46 29.19 -0.42 -39.93
CA ASN A 46 30.40 -0.77 -40.68
C ASN A 46 31.67 -0.63 -39.80
N ASP A 47 32.84 -0.74 -40.41
CA ASP A 47 34.17 -0.67 -39.78
C ASP A 47 34.45 0.67 -39.05
N THR A 48 33.69 1.72 -39.38
CA THR A 48 33.83 3.05 -38.77
C THR A 48 32.79 3.34 -37.68
N THR A 49 31.85 2.43 -37.44
CA THR A 49 30.80 2.61 -36.45
C THR A 49 31.38 2.66 -35.04
N THR A 50 31.02 3.69 -34.27
CA THR A 50 31.46 3.80 -32.87
C THR A 50 30.89 2.63 -32.06
N ASN A 51 31.75 1.97 -31.25
CA ASN A 51 31.45 0.72 -30.55
C ASN A 51 31.04 -0.46 -31.44
N GLY A 52 31.20 -0.32 -32.77
CA GLY A 52 30.88 -1.32 -33.78
C GLY A 52 31.92 -2.44 -33.89
N PRO A 53 31.73 -3.35 -34.86
CA PRO A 53 32.69 -4.41 -35.13
C PRO A 53 34.01 -3.84 -35.64
N VAL A 54 35.11 -4.55 -35.36
CA VAL A 54 36.41 -4.28 -35.99
C VAL A 54 36.47 -5.15 -37.24
N LEU A 55 36.62 -4.53 -38.42
CA LEU A 55 36.58 -5.20 -39.71
C LEU A 55 37.76 -4.75 -40.58
N ALA A 56 38.21 -5.64 -41.46
CA ALA A 56 39.22 -5.46 -42.49
C ALA A 56 38.60 -5.55 -43.90
N ASP A 57 39.45 -5.27 -44.90
CA ASP A 57 39.06 -5.35 -46.30
C ASP A 57 38.70 -6.79 -46.67
N SER A 58 37.47 -6.98 -47.16
CA SER A 58 36.93 -8.26 -47.66
C SER A 58 36.36 -9.21 -46.62
N ASP A 59 36.17 -8.81 -45.36
CA ASP A 59 35.55 -9.67 -44.32
C ASP A 59 34.10 -10.08 -44.61
N SER A 60 33.46 -9.44 -45.59
CA SER A 60 32.08 -9.70 -46.00
C SER A 60 31.08 -9.58 -44.83
N PHE A 61 31.33 -8.67 -43.89
CA PHE A 61 30.39 -8.37 -42.80
C PHE A 61 28.99 -8.02 -43.35
N GLY A 62 27.97 -8.69 -42.80
CA GLY A 62 26.60 -8.58 -43.29
C GLY A 62 26.21 -9.67 -44.28
N PHE A 63 27.08 -10.66 -44.54
CA PHE A 63 26.76 -11.80 -45.40
C PHE A 63 25.56 -12.60 -44.89
N SER A 64 25.46 -12.75 -43.57
CA SER A 64 24.31 -13.31 -42.89
C SER A 64 23.91 -12.45 -41.70
N VAL A 65 22.62 -12.35 -41.42
CA VAL A 65 22.08 -11.57 -40.30
C VAL A 65 20.93 -12.35 -39.66
N ALA A 66 20.95 -12.43 -38.33
CA ALA A 66 19.87 -12.99 -37.53
C ALA A 66 19.45 -11.99 -36.44
N ASN A 67 18.13 -11.86 -36.25
CA ASN A 67 17.60 -11.25 -35.03
C ASN A 67 17.75 -12.27 -33.89
N ILE A 68 18.39 -11.85 -32.81
CA ILE A 68 18.68 -12.72 -31.67
C ILE A 68 17.86 -12.34 -30.42
N GLY A 69 16.95 -11.38 -30.54
CA GLY A 69 16.22 -10.81 -29.41
C GLY A 69 17.10 -9.92 -28.55
N ASP A 70 16.56 -9.48 -27.42
CA ASP A 70 17.29 -8.73 -26.40
C ASP A 70 18.19 -9.69 -25.59
N LEU A 71 19.49 -9.66 -25.85
CA LEU A 71 20.47 -10.56 -25.26
C LEU A 71 21.06 -9.99 -23.96
N ASP A 72 21.10 -8.67 -23.80
CA ASP A 72 21.67 -8.01 -22.61
C ASP A 72 20.63 -7.49 -21.60
N GLY A 73 19.35 -7.68 -21.88
CA GLY A 73 18.23 -7.40 -20.98
C GLY A 73 17.86 -5.92 -20.88
N ASP A 74 18.26 -5.09 -21.84
CA ASP A 74 18.00 -3.65 -21.82
C ASP A 74 16.68 -3.22 -22.49
N GLY A 75 15.93 -4.17 -23.05
CA GLY A 75 14.67 -3.97 -23.75
C GLY A 75 14.80 -3.70 -25.24
N VAL A 76 16.00 -3.72 -25.81
CA VAL A 76 16.28 -3.53 -27.24
C VAL A 76 16.72 -4.86 -27.87
N ASN A 77 16.25 -5.14 -29.09
CA ASN A 77 16.68 -6.35 -29.81
C ASN A 77 18.10 -6.20 -30.36
N ASP A 78 18.91 -7.22 -30.15
CA ASP A 78 20.26 -7.36 -30.65
C ASP A 78 20.31 -8.18 -31.95
N LEU A 79 21.49 -8.16 -32.60
CA LEU A 79 21.74 -8.84 -33.86
C LEU A 79 22.95 -9.77 -33.78
N ALA A 80 22.91 -10.88 -34.51
CA ALA A 80 24.09 -11.65 -34.87
C ALA A 80 24.36 -11.49 -36.37
N VAL A 81 25.59 -11.12 -36.73
CA VAL A 81 25.98 -10.79 -38.11
C VAL A 81 27.21 -11.59 -38.49
N GLY A 82 27.12 -12.35 -39.58
CA GLY A 82 28.25 -13.09 -40.14
C GLY A 82 29.19 -12.19 -40.96
N ALA A 83 30.48 -12.37 -40.76
CA ALA A 83 31.57 -11.87 -41.57
C ALA A 83 32.34 -13.10 -42.07
N ASN A 84 31.84 -13.70 -43.14
CA ASN A 84 32.19 -15.06 -43.50
C ASN A 84 33.62 -15.19 -44.06
N ASP A 85 34.21 -14.08 -44.49
CA ASP A 85 35.56 -14.02 -45.05
C ASP A 85 36.54 -13.31 -44.08
N ASP A 86 36.12 -13.10 -42.83
CA ASP A 86 36.95 -12.49 -41.78
C ASP A 86 38.24 -13.31 -41.55
N ASP A 87 39.36 -12.60 -41.48
CA ASP A 87 40.70 -13.18 -41.37
C ASP A 87 41.30 -13.11 -39.95
N ALA A 88 40.49 -12.71 -38.95
CA ALA A 88 40.90 -12.63 -37.56
C ALA A 88 41.13 -14.03 -36.97
N GLY A 89 42.41 -14.40 -36.92
CA GLY A 89 42.90 -15.67 -36.38
C GLY A 89 43.49 -16.58 -37.45
N CYS A 90 42.87 -16.66 -38.63
CA CYS A 90 43.39 -17.36 -39.81
C CYS A 90 42.69 -16.88 -41.10
N THR A 91 43.32 -17.09 -42.26
CA THR A 91 42.82 -16.61 -43.57
C THR A 91 41.42 -17.12 -43.88
N ASP A 92 40.46 -16.22 -44.07
CA ASP A 92 39.07 -16.48 -44.46
C ASP A 92 38.38 -17.56 -43.60
N CYS A 93 38.75 -17.62 -42.32
CA CYS A 93 38.14 -18.55 -41.37
C CYS A 93 36.72 -18.12 -41.00
N GLY A 94 36.44 -16.83 -41.11
CA GLY A 94 35.15 -16.24 -40.86
C GLY A 94 34.85 -16.03 -39.37
N ALA A 95 33.90 -15.14 -39.12
CA ALA A 95 33.47 -14.73 -37.79
C ALA A 95 31.95 -14.48 -37.74
N VAL A 96 31.42 -14.46 -36.52
CA VAL A 96 30.09 -13.92 -36.20
C VAL A 96 30.26 -12.82 -35.17
N HIS A 97 29.66 -11.67 -35.43
CA HIS A 97 29.61 -10.56 -34.49
C HIS A 97 28.22 -10.49 -33.85
N ILE A 98 28.19 -10.49 -32.53
CA ILE A 98 27.02 -10.13 -31.73
C ILE A 98 27.04 -8.60 -31.58
N ILE A 99 26.01 -7.94 -32.09
CA ILE A 99 25.87 -6.48 -32.07
C ILE A 99 24.76 -6.13 -31.08
N PHE A 100 25.17 -5.54 -29.96
CA PHE A 100 24.27 -4.99 -28.96
C PHE A 100 23.78 -3.61 -29.41
N MET A 101 22.47 -3.40 -29.43
CA MET A 101 21.85 -2.25 -30.09
C MET A 101 21.35 -1.21 -29.08
N ASN A 102 21.31 0.06 -29.48
CA ASN A 102 20.53 1.10 -28.80
C ASN A 102 19.14 1.22 -29.45
N ASP A 103 18.19 1.83 -28.75
CA ASP A 103 16.80 2.05 -29.22
C ASP A 103 16.70 2.94 -30.46
N ASP A 104 17.71 3.78 -30.71
CA ASP A 104 17.84 4.62 -31.91
C ASP A 104 18.47 3.90 -33.12
N GLY A 105 18.80 2.61 -32.98
CA GLY A 105 19.42 1.79 -34.03
C GLY A 105 20.94 1.91 -34.12
N THR A 106 21.59 2.69 -33.26
CA THR A 106 23.06 2.73 -33.16
C THR A 106 23.63 1.55 -32.36
N VAL A 107 24.94 1.31 -32.44
CA VAL A 107 25.59 0.20 -31.74
C VAL A 107 26.00 0.60 -30.31
N LYS A 108 25.57 -0.17 -29.33
CA LYS A 108 25.98 -0.07 -27.93
C LYS A 108 27.35 -0.72 -27.72
N SER A 109 27.51 -1.95 -28.21
CA SER A 109 28.80 -2.66 -28.26
C SER A 109 28.75 -3.82 -29.26
N ALA A 110 29.91 -4.30 -29.70
CA ALA A 110 30.01 -5.46 -30.58
C ALA A 110 30.97 -6.50 -29.99
N LYS A 111 30.61 -7.77 -30.10
CA LYS A 111 31.41 -8.92 -29.67
C LYS A 111 31.62 -9.88 -30.81
N GLU A 112 32.86 -10.01 -31.24
CA GLU A 112 33.29 -10.99 -32.22
C GLU A 112 33.42 -12.40 -31.62
N ILE A 113 32.99 -13.39 -32.39
CA ILE A 113 33.12 -14.82 -32.16
C ILE A 113 33.78 -15.44 -33.40
N ASN A 114 35.00 -15.94 -33.23
CA ASN A 114 35.81 -16.59 -34.26
C ASN A 114 36.57 -17.79 -33.64
N GLN A 115 37.49 -18.39 -34.39
CA GLN A 115 38.31 -19.52 -33.92
C GLN A 115 39.12 -19.21 -32.64
N THR A 116 39.51 -17.97 -32.42
CA THR A 116 40.34 -17.60 -31.25
C THR A 116 39.52 -17.41 -29.98
N THR A 117 38.18 -17.41 -30.10
CA THR A 117 37.28 -17.17 -28.97
C THR A 117 37.29 -18.35 -28.00
N THR A 118 37.47 -18.10 -26.70
CA THR A 118 37.38 -19.14 -25.67
C THR A 118 36.04 -19.87 -25.74
N ASN A 119 36.05 -21.20 -25.77
CA ASN A 119 34.86 -22.06 -26.00
C ASN A 119 34.13 -21.81 -27.34
N GLY A 120 34.77 -21.10 -28.26
CA GLY A 120 34.30 -20.91 -29.62
C GLY A 120 34.48 -22.17 -30.47
N PRO A 121 34.39 -22.04 -31.81
CA PRO A 121 34.57 -23.14 -32.75
C PRO A 121 36.06 -23.57 -32.88
N ASN A 122 36.69 -23.91 -31.75
CA ASN A 122 38.10 -24.31 -31.60
C ASN A 122 38.30 -25.57 -30.74
N SER A 123 37.22 -26.24 -30.37
CA SER A 123 37.22 -27.33 -29.39
C SER A 123 37.58 -28.72 -29.95
N ASP A 124 37.90 -28.81 -31.25
CA ASP A 124 38.37 -30.02 -31.93
C ASP A 124 39.84 -29.82 -32.40
N PRO A 125 40.72 -30.85 -32.41
CA PRO A 125 41.98 -30.82 -33.17
C PRO A 125 41.83 -30.43 -34.67
N ASN A 126 40.61 -30.40 -35.21
CA ASN A 126 40.22 -29.74 -36.46
C ASN A 126 39.38 -28.48 -36.17
N SER A 127 39.96 -27.52 -35.44
CA SER A 127 39.45 -26.14 -35.29
C SER A 127 39.17 -25.54 -36.67
N LEU A 128 38.31 -24.50 -36.74
CA LEU A 128 38.20 -23.68 -37.95
C LEU A 128 39.59 -23.35 -38.50
N THR A 129 39.84 -23.79 -39.71
CA THR A 129 41.04 -23.59 -40.52
C THR A 129 40.76 -22.62 -41.67
N SER A 130 41.81 -22.33 -42.42
CA SER A 130 41.73 -21.33 -43.48
C SER A 130 40.73 -21.72 -44.56
N HIS A 131 39.82 -20.78 -44.86
CA HIS A 131 38.72 -20.91 -45.82
C HIS A 131 37.53 -21.77 -45.36
N ASP A 132 37.34 -22.00 -44.06
CA ASP A 132 36.17 -22.75 -43.57
C ASP A 132 34.87 -21.91 -43.64
N ILE A 133 35.00 -20.58 -43.75
CA ILE A 133 33.91 -19.62 -43.98
C ILE A 133 32.82 -19.70 -42.89
N PHE A 134 33.24 -19.64 -41.63
CA PHE A 134 32.34 -19.56 -40.49
C PHE A 134 31.54 -18.25 -40.50
N GLY A 135 30.25 -18.30 -40.17
CA GLY A 135 29.37 -17.13 -40.29
C GLY A 135 28.70 -17.00 -41.66
N SER A 136 28.90 -17.96 -42.57
CA SER A 136 28.18 -18.06 -43.86
C SER A 136 26.65 -18.11 -43.69
N SER A 137 26.18 -18.65 -42.57
CA SER A 137 24.76 -18.62 -42.18
C SER A 137 24.66 -18.54 -40.66
N VAL A 138 23.76 -17.70 -40.15
CA VAL A 138 23.47 -17.60 -38.72
C VAL A 138 21.97 -17.78 -38.51
N ALA A 139 21.60 -18.61 -37.54
CA ALA A 139 20.23 -18.84 -37.14
C ALA A 139 20.09 -18.78 -35.62
N ASN A 140 19.12 -18.02 -35.14
CA ASN A 140 18.66 -18.10 -33.76
C ASN A 140 17.88 -19.41 -33.57
N ILE A 141 18.33 -20.26 -32.66
CA ILE A 141 17.69 -21.56 -32.35
C ILE A 141 16.95 -21.54 -31.00
N GLY A 142 16.85 -20.37 -30.36
CA GLY A 142 16.19 -20.15 -29.08
C GLY A 142 16.97 -20.73 -27.89
N TYR A 143 16.30 -20.88 -26.75
CA TYR A 143 16.86 -21.43 -25.51
C TYR A 143 17.06 -22.95 -25.61
N PHE A 144 18.09 -23.41 -26.32
CA PHE A 144 18.25 -24.82 -26.69
C PHE A 144 18.75 -25.66 -25.52
N ASP A 145 19.64 -25.14 -24.67
CA ASP A 145 20.11 -25.81 -23.45
C ASP A 145 19.26 -25.52 -22.18
N GLY A 146 18.36 -24.53 -22.27
CA GLY A 146 17.49 -24.12 -21.17
C GLY A 146 18.18 -23.27 -20.09
N ASN A 147 19.33 -22.65 -20.39
CA ASN A 147 20.07 -21.78 -19.47
C ASN A 147 19.50 -20.35 -19.34
N GLY A 148 18.41 -20.04 -20.07
CA GLY A 148 17.77 -18.72 -20.05
C GLY A 148 18.35 -17.71 -21.03
N VAL A 149 19.36 -18.10 -21.82
CA VAL A 149 19.98 -17.33 -22.89
C VAL A 149 19.76 -18.04 -24.23
N ILE A 150 19.52 -17.29 -25.30
CA ILE A 150 19.32 -17.88 -26.63
C ILE A 150 20.63 -18.49 -27.14
N ASP A 151 20.51 -19.55 -27.92
CA ASP A 151 21.63 -20.21 -28.59
C ASP A 151 21.58 -19.95 -30.10
N LEU A 152 22.73 -20.09 -30.76
CA LEU A 152 22.86 -19.88 -32.20
C LEU A 152 23.33 -21.14 -32.92
N ALA A 153 22.87 -21.33 -34.15
CA ALA A 153 23.46 -22.26 -35.10
C ALA A 153 24.19 -21.46 -36.19
N VAL A 154 25.46 -21.76 -36.41
CA VAL A 154 26.33 -21.04 -37.37
C VAL A 154 26.94 -22.03 -38.36
N GLY A 155 26.83 -21.72 -39.64
CA GLY A 155 27.39 -22.52 -40.73
C GLY A 155 28.83 -22.17 -41.05
N ALA A 156 29.63 -23.20 -41.31
CA ALA A 156 30.97 -23.16 -41.91
C ALA A 156 30.97 -24.18 -43.06
N TRP A 157 30.40 -23.79 -44.19
CA TRP A 157 30.10 -24.71 -45.31
C TRP A 157 31.33 -25.27 -46.04
N TYR A 158 32.54 -24.78 -45.75
CA TYR A 158 33.81 -25.33 -46.22
C TYR A 158 34.65 -25.93 -45.10
N ASP A 159 34.09 -26.13 -43.90
CA ASP A 159 34.81 -26.76 -42.81
C ASP A 159 35.34 -28.15 -43.18
N ASP A 160 36.58 -28.40 -42.78
CA ASP A 160 37.32 -29.65 -42.95
C ASP A 160 37.14 -30.53 -41.71
N ASP A 161 36.82 -31.81 -41.89
CA ASP A 161 36.75 -32.75 -40.76
C ASP A 161 37.66 -33.97 -40.95
N ALA A 162 37.69 -34.86 -39.94
CA ALA A 162 38.52 -36.06 -40.00
C ALA A 162 38.13 -37.03 -41.15
N SER A 163 36.97 -36.82 -41.78
CA SER A 163 36.41 -37.64 -42.84
C SER A 163 36.66 -37.09 -44.25
N GLY A 164 37.07 -35.83 -44.40
CA GLY A 164 37.51 -35.24 -45.66
C GLY A 164 37.51 -33.71 -45.67
N THR A 165 37.84 -33.14 -46.83
CA THR A 165 37.96 -31.68 -47.03
C THR A 165 36.65 -31.06 -47.50
N ASP A 166 36.37 -29.83 -47.10
CA ASP A 166 35.22 -29.02 -47.54
C ASP A 166 33.87 -29.73 -47.38
N ILE A 167 33.73 -30.56 -46.33
CA ILE A 167 32.49 -31.33 -46.08
C ILE A 167 31.44 -30.42 -45.44
N GLY A 168 31.90 -29.38 -44.74
CA GLY A 168 31.09 -28.37 -44.11
C GLY A 168 30.56 -28.80 -42.75
N ALA A 169 30.35 -27.80 -41.89
CA ALA A 169 29.84 -27.99 -40.54
C ALA A 169 28.78 -26.96 -40.14
N VAL A 170 28.05 -27.31 -39.09
CA VAL A 170 27.17 -26.41 -38.34
C VAL A 170 27.61 -26.44 -36.89
N HIS A 171 28.00 -25.28 -36.37
CA HIS A 171 28.38 -25.11 -34.97
C HIS A 171 27.19 -24.62 -34.17
N ILE A 172 26.93 -25.27 -33.04
CA ILE A 172 25.95 -24.81 -32.06
C ILE A 172 26.70 -23.98 -31.01
N LEU A 173 26.37 -22.71 -30.94
CA LEU A 173 26.96 -21.76 -30.00
C LEU A 173 26.01 -21.64 -28.81
N PHE A 174 26.41 -22.24 -27.70
CA PHE A 174 25.74 -22.08 -26.42
C PHE A 174 26.15 -20.74 -25.80
N LEU A 175 25.26 -19.76 -25.82
CA LEU A 175 25.55 -18.46 -25.23
C LEU A 175 25.25 -18.52 -23.73
N HIS A 176 25.96 -17.71 -22.96
CA HIS A 176 25.73 -17.60 -21.52
C HIS A 176 25.79 -16.15 -21.09
N GLU A 177 24.92 -15.80 -20.16
CA GLU A 177 24.92 -14.51 -19.50
C GLU A 177 25.99 -14.54 -18.42
N THR A 178 26.76 -13.47 -18.32
CA THR A 178 27.78 -13.30 -17.26
C THR A 178 27.47 -12.12 -16.34
N THR A 179 26.37 -11.42 -16.62
CA THR A 179 25.91 -10.30 -15.82
C THR A 179 25.44 -10.84 -14.48
N LYS A 180 25.92 -10.23 -13.41
CA LYS A 180 25.57 -10.66 -12.06
C LYS A 180 24.33 -9.90 -11.59
N PRO A 181 23.36 -10.58 -10.96
CA PRO A 181 22.22 -9.89 -10.36
C PRO A 181 22.71 -8.86 -9.35
N THR A 182 22.29 -7.60 -9.50
CA THR A 182 22.47 -6.58 -8.46
C THR A 182 21.35 -6.68 -7.46
N VAL A 183 21.59 -6.30 -6.19
CA VAL A 183 20.56 -6.27 -5.15
C VAL A 183 20.61 -4.97 -4.37
N THR A 184 19.44 -4.38 -4.16
CA THR A 184 19.28 -3.16 -3.36
C THR A 184 18.33 -3.42 -2.20
N ILE A 185 18.73 -2.99 -1.01
CA ILE A 185 17.91 -3.00 0.20
C ILE A 185 17.27 -1.62 0.38
N THR A 186 15.96 -1.60 0.58
CA THR A 186 15.18 -0.42 0.98
C THR A 186 14.32 -0.75 2.20
N SER A 187 13.77 0.27 2.86
CA SER A 187 12.85 0.09 3.99
C SER A 187 11.66 1.02 3.89
N THR A 188 10.49 0.55 4.32
CA THR A 188 9.29 1.37 4.51
C THR A 188 9.22 1.98 5.91
N SER A 189 10.15 1.63 6.80
CA SER A 189 10.18 2.09 8.20
C SER A 189 10.96 3.40 8.39
N GLY A 190 11.67 3.87 7.38
CA GLY A 190 12.47 5.09 7.38
C GLY A 190 13.61 5.03 6.37
N ASP A 191 14.22 6.18 6.09
CA ASP A 191 15.39 6.28 5.21
C ASP A 191 16.66 5.77 5.91
N SER A 192 17.65 5.33 5.13
CA SER A 192 18.91 4.84 5.71
C SER A 192 19.63 5.95 6.48
N GLY A 193 19.87 5.72 7.77
CA GLY A 193 20.43 6.66 8.73
C GLY A 193 19.41 7.19 9.74
N ASP A 194 18.12 6.99 9.50
CA ASP A 194 17.05 7.52 10.35
C ASP A 194 17.04 6.90 11.76
N THR A 195 16.48 7.68 12.69
CA THR A 195 16.10 7.20 14.01
C THR A 195 14.61 6.91 14.03
N VAL A 196 14.24 5.69 14.38
CA VAL A 196 12.88 5.17 14.33
C VAL A 196 12.45 4.63 15.69
N SER A 197 11.16 4.73 15.99
CA SER A 197 10.54 4.20 17.22
C SER A 197 9.65 2.97 16.96
N SER A 198 9.56 2.53 15.70
CA SER A 198 8.72 1.40 15.27
C SER A 198 9.10 0.09 15.99
N THR A 199 8.09 -0.77 16.18
CA THR A 199 8.23 -2.10 16.79
C THR A 199 8.66 -3.19 15.80
N THR A 200 8.63 -2.90 14.51
CA THR A 200 9.06 -3.80 13.45
C THR A 200 9.61 -2.96 12.31
N LEU A 201 10.77 -3.37 11.79
CA LEU A 201 11.42 -2.72 10.66
C LEU A 201 11.22 -3.59 9.43
N SER A 202 10.44 -3.12 8.47
CA SER A 202 10.17 -3.84 7.23
C SER A 202 11.13 -3.41 6.15
N TYR A 203 11.72 -4.39 5.48
CA TYR A 203 12.72 -4.21 4.43
C TYR A 203 12.28 -4.92 3.16
N THR A 204 12.75 -4.39 2.03
CA THR A 204 12.60 -4.99 0.71
C THR A 204 13.98 -5.16 0.09
N ALA A 205 14.31 -6.38 -0.33
CA ALA A 205 15.43 -6.68 -1.21
C ALA A 205 14.90 -6.78 -2.65
N THR A 206 15.45 -5.95 -3.54
CA THR A 206 15.11 -5.94 -4.96
C THR A 206 16.34 -6.29 -5.78
N PHE A 207 16.26 -7.39 -6.52
CA PHE A 207 17.24 -7.81 -7.50
C PHE A 207 16.95 -7.19 -8.87
N SER A 208 17.98 -6.96 -9.68
CA SER A 208 17.82 -6.50 -11.08
C SER A 208 17.11 -7.51 -11.97
N GLU A 209 17.10 -8.78 -11.57
CA GLU A 209 16.57 -9.91 -12.31
C GLU A 209 16.10 -11.02 -11.35
N SER A 210 15.45 -12.05 -11.88
CA SER A 210 14.86 -13.10 -11.03
C SER A 210 15.91 -14.05 -10.50
N THR A 211 15.96 -14.23 -9.17
CA THR A 211 16.82 -15.21 -8.50
C THR A 211 16.01 -16.38 -7.95
N SER A 212 16.65 -17.53 -7.75
CA SER A 212 15.95 -18.80 -7.44
C SER A 212 16.24 -19.41 -6.07
N ASN A 213 17.35 -19.07 -5.43
CA ASN A 213 17.85 -19.69 -4.19
C ASN A 213 18.01 -18.72 -3.01
N PHE A 214 17.59 -17.46 -3.13
CA PHE A 214 17.68 -16.49 -2.05
C PHE A 214 16.72 -16.83 -0.89
N VAL A 215 17.26 -16.94 0.32
CA VAL A 215 16.51 -17.29 1.53
C VAL A 215 16.83 -16.35 2.70
N VAL A 216 16.01 -16.38 3.75
CA VAL A 216 16.18 -15.51 4.93
C VAL A 216 17.57 -15.61 5.59
N GLY A 217 18.24 -16.76 5.48
CA GLY A 217 19.58 -16.98 6.02
C GLY A 217 20.70 -16.21 5.31
N ASP A 218 20.44 -15.72 4.11
CA ASP A 218 21.38 -14.95 3.29
C ASP A 218 21.40 -13.46 3.67
N ILE A 219 20.42 -13.03 4.46
CA ILE A 219 20.29 -11.67 4.95
C ILE A 219 21.22 -11.51 6.17
N THR A 220 22.20 -10.65 6.02
CA THR A 220 23.07 -10.26 7.13
C THR A 220 22.41 -9.14 7.91
N VAL A 221 22.03 -9.42 9.16
CA VAL A 221 21.52 -8.41 10.10
C VAL A 221 22.52 -8.26 11.23
N THR A 222 23.03 -7.03 11.42
CA THR A 222 24.00 -6.69 12.47
C THR A 222 23.60 -5.40 13.19
N GLY A 223 24.39 -4.98 14.19
CA GLY A 223 24.17 -3.74 14.93
C GLY A 223 24.18 -3.96 16.43
N THR A 224 23.68 -2.97 17.19
CA THR A 224 23.68 -2.98 18.66
C THR A 224 22.29 -3.18 19.27
N ALA A 225 21.22 -3.09 18.46
CA ALA A 225 19.87 -3.41 18.91
C ALA A 225 19.75 -4.89 19.33
N ASN A 226 18.77 -5.22 20.18
CA ASN A 226 18.53 -6.58 20.69
C ASN A 226 19.76 -7.19 21.40
N GLY A 227 20.50 -6.39 22.15
CA GLY A 227 21.75 -6.87 22.78
C GLY A 227 22.82 -7.31 21.77
N GLY A 228 22.78 -6.77 20.55
CA GLY A 228 23.71 -7.10 19.47
C GLY A 228 23.35 -8.33 18.64
N SER A 229 22.10 -8.82 18.72
CA SER A 229 21.64 -9.98 17.94
C SER A 229 20.29 -9.72 17.23
N PRO A 230 20.21 -8.70 16.35
CA PRO A 230 19.03 -8.53 15.50
C PRO A 230 18.93 -9.67 14.48
N ALA A 231 17.72 -10.07 14.10
CA ALA A 231 17.47 -11.17 13.17
C ALA A 231 16.32 -10.84 12.21
N ALA A 232 16.42 -11.34 10.98
CA ALA A 232 15.37 -11.26 9.98
C ALA A 232 14.30 -12.35 10.21
N SER A 233 13.06 -12.03 9.87
CA SER A 233 11.87 -12.86 10.02
C SER A 233 10.83 -12.47 8.98
N ASN A 234 9.67 -13.16 8.94
CA ASN A 234 8.58 -12.88 8.00
C ASN A 234 9.01 -12.76 6.53
N PHE A 235 10.00 -13.57 6.14
CA PHE A 235 10.53 -13.58 4.78
C PHE A 235 9.48 -14.08 3.79
N ALA A 236 9.21 -13.27 2.77
CA ALA A 236 8.26 -13.54 1.71
C ALA A 236 8.75 -12.93 0.39
N GLY A 237 8.10 -13.29 -0.72
CA GLY A 237 8.48 -12.85 -2.07
C GLY A 237 9.18 -13.92 -2.88
N SER A 238 9.50 -13.59 -4.13
CA SER A 238 10.08 -14.50 -5.11
C SER A 238 10.59 -13.74 -6.33
N GLY A 239 11.49 -14.34 -7.10
CA GLY A 239 12.00 -13.78 -8.34
C GLY A 239 12.87 -12.56 -8.04
N THR A 240 12.41 -11.37 -8.41
CA THR A 240 13.17 -10.12 -8.23
C THR A 240 12.99 -9.48 -6.86
N THR A 241 11.89 -9.75 -6.14
CA THR A 241 11.51 -8.93 -4.97
C THR A 241 11.19 -9.80 -3.77
N TYR A 242 11.83 -9.49 -2.65
CA TYR A 242 11.67 -10.16 -1.37
C TYR A 242 11.44 -9.15 -0.25
N THR A 243 10.53 -9.46 0.65
CA THR A 243 10.21 -8.65 1.84
C THR A 243 10.52 -9.43 3.09
N PHE A 244 11.02 -8.75 4.12
CA PHE A 244 11.28 -9.36 5.42
C PHE A 244 11.24 -8.30 6.52
N ASP A 245 11.03 -8.78 7.74
CA ASP A 245 10.97 -7.94 8.93
C ASP A 245 12.17 -8.20 9.84
N VAL A 246 12.71 -7.14 10.41
CA VAL A 246 13.66 -7.20 11.52
C VAL A 246 12.95 -6.73 12.79
N VAL A 247 12.84 -7.61 13.78
CA VAL A 247 12.09 -7.36 15.02
C VAL A 247 12.80 -6.33 15.90
N LYS A 248 12.01 -5.46 16.54
CA LYS A 248 12.47 -4.45 17.49
C LYS A 248 13.42 -5.00 18.57
N GLY A 249 14.52 -4.27 18.71
CA GLY A 249 15.34 -4.14 19.92
C GLY A 249 14.51 -3.93 21.17
N SER A 250 14.68 -4.73 22.22
CA SER A 250 14.30 -4.30 23.59
C SER A 250 15.25 -3.24 24.17
N SER A 251 16.18 -2.74 23.34
CA SER A 251 17.19 -1.74 23.68
C SER A 251 17.39 -0.76 22.52
N ASP A 252 17.82 0.45 22.83
CA ASP A 252 18.40 1.38 21.87
C ASP A 252 19.56 0.72 21.12
N GLY A 253 19.74 1.09 19.86
CA GLY A 253 20.86 0.62 19.06
C GLY A 253 20.62 0.68 17.57
N THR A 254 21.63 0.33 16.80
CA THR A 254 21.56 0.29 15.35
C THR A 254 21.09 -1.08 14.86
N VAL A 255 20.44 -1.08 13.71
CA VAL A 255 20.13 -2.24 12.87
C VAL A 255 20.75 -1.96 11.50
N LEU A 256 21.65 -2.83 11.07
CA LEU A 256 22.29 -2.78 9.76
C LEU A 256 21.89 -4.04 9.00
N VAL A 257 21.35 -3.85 7.81
CA VAL A 257 20.88 -4.93 6.93
C VAL A 257 21.66 -4.90 5.63
N SER A 258 22.17 -6.04 5.21
CA SER A 258 22.81 -6.22 3.91
C SER A 258 22.66 -7.65 3.39
N VAL A 259 22.95 -7.82 2.11
CA VAL A 259 23.02 -9.10 1.40
C VAL A 259 24.43 -9.24 0.82
N ALA A 260 25.10 -10.35 1.10
CA ALA A 260 26.44 -10.60 0.60
C ALA A 260 26.42 -10.96 -0.90
N ALA A 261 27.59 -10.89 -1.54
CA ALA A 261 27.73 -11.41 -2.90
C ALA A 261 27.66 -12.95 -2.91
N GLY A 262 27.12 -13.53 -3.98
CA GLY A 262 27.07 -14.97 -4.22
C GLY A 262 26.17 -15.79 -3.31
N VAL A 263 25.16 -15.16 -2.71
CA VAL A 263 24.14 -15.85 -1.91
C VAL A 263 22.87 -16.16 -2.70
N ALA A 264 22.65 -15.45 -3.81
CA ALA A 264 21.55 -15.65 -4.73
C ALA A 264 22.07 -15.84 -6.16
N THR A 265 21.33 -16.61 -6.95
CA THR A 265 21.70 -17.02 -8.31
C THR A 265 20.49 -16.85 -9.24
N ASP A 266 20.74 -16.33 -10.42
CA ASP A 266 19.76 -16.23 -11.52
C ASP A 266 19.51 -17.59 -12.21
N ALA A 267 18.85 -17.57 -13.37
CA ALA A 267 18.64 -18.77 -14.20
C ALA A 267 19.90 -19.21 -14.97
N ALA A 268 20.76 -18.27 -15.34
CA ALA A 268 22.02 -18.50 -16.07
C ALA A 268 23.15 -19.04 -15.17
N GLY A 269 22.96 -19.03 -13.85
CA GLY A 269 23.94 -19.49 -12.87
C GLY A 269 24.84 -18.38 -12.32
N ASN A 270 24.57 -17.10 -12.61
CA ASN A 270 25.38 -16.00 -12.08
C ASN A 270 25.01 -15.67 -10.63
N GLU A 271 26.06 -15.55 -9.83
CA GLU A 271 26.00 -15.15 -8.43
C GLU A 271 25.80 -13.64 -8.27
N ASN A 272 24.90 -13.22 -7.38
CA ASN A 272 24.60 -11.81 -7.14
C ASN A 272 25.81 -10.99 -6.65
N THR A 273 25.80 -9.70 -6.91
CA THR A 273 26.71 -8.73 -6.28
C THR A 273 26.23 -8.35 -4.87
N ALA A 274 27.12 -7.83 -4.02
CA ALA A 274 26.74 -7.41 -2.67
C ALA A 274 25.80 -6.19 -2.71
N SER A 275 24.85 -6.14 -1.76
CA SER A 275 23.94 -5.00 -1.64
C SER A 275 24.58 -3.78 -0.98
N ASN A 276 23.86 -2.66 -0.99
CA ASN A 276 24.06 -1.59 -0.01
C ASN A 276 23.83 -2.08 1.43
N THR A 277 24.45 -1.41 2.40
CA THR A 277 24.13 -1.59 3.82
C THR A 277 23.10 -0.56 4.25
N TYR A 278 21.90 -1.03 4.62
CA TYR A 278 20.82 -0.17 5.09
C TYR A 278 20.86 -0.06 6.62
N THR A 279 20.95 1.17 7.14
CA THR A 279 21.11 1.40 8.58
C THR A 279 19.89 2.11 9.14
N LEU A 280 19.30 1.61 10.22
CA LEU A 280 18.30 2.32 11.02
C LEU A 280 18.73 2.34 12.48
N THR A 281 18.46 3.42 13.20
CA THR A 281 18.71 3.54 14.64
C THR A 281 17.40 3.38 15.39
N ILE A 282 17.29 2.34 16.20
CA ILE A 282 16.19 2.17 17.14
C ILE A 282 16.48 3.06 18.34
N HIS A 283 15.57 3.99 18.61
CA HIS A 283 15.52 4.71 19.87
C HIS A 283 14.25 4.31 20.61
N ILE A 284 14.43 3.67 21.76
CA ILE A 284 13.39 3.45 22.75
C ILE A 284 13.49 4.61 23.72
N PRO A 285 12.51 5.54 23.73
CA PRO A 285 12.54 6.65 24.66
C PRO A 285 12.70 6.10 26.08
N SER A 286 13.78 6.52 26.74
CA SER A 286 14.10 6.09 28.10
C SER A 286 12.88 6.33 28.98
N SER A 287 12.45 5.31 29.74
CA SER A 287 11.42 5.48 30.76
C SER A 287 11.91 6.53 31.77
N GLY A 288 11.44 7.78 31.60
CA GLY A 288 11.69 8.84 32.55
C GLY A 288 11.19 8.42 33.93
N THR A 289 11.92 8.82 34.98
CA THR A 289 11.47 8.65 36.37
C THR A 289 10.05 9.19 36.52
N CYS A 290 9.12 8.30 36.83
CA CYS A 290 7.69 8.58 36.88
C CYS A 290 7.40 9.74 37.83
N SER A 291 6.69 10.77 37.37
CA SER A 291 6.15 11.79 38.27
C SER A 291 5.01 11.18 39.08
N ARG A 292 5.05 11.37 40.39
CA ARG A 292 4.05 10.86 41.33
C ARG A 292 2.75 11.65 41.15
N HIS A 293 1.80 11.11 40.39
CA HIS A 293 0.41 11.60 40.34
C HIS A 293 -0.36 11.06 41.55
N VAL A 294 -1.20 11.91 42.16
CA VAL A 294 -1.77 11.65 43.50
C VAL A 294 -2.89 10.59 43.44
N ILE A 295 -3.63 10.55 42.33
CA ILE A 295 -4.80 9.67 42.14
C ILE A 295 -4.41 8.39 41.39
N LEU A 296 -3.55 8.49 40.37
CA LEU A 296 -3.14 7.36 39.52
C LEU A 296 -2.01 6.50 40.11
N GLY A 297 -1.36 6.98 41.18
CA GLY A 297 -0.25 6.30 41.82
C GLY A 297 1.07 6.41 41.04
N ASN A 298 2.13 5.82 41.60
CA ASN A 298 3.39 5.69 40.87
C ASN A 298 3.19 4.69 39.73
N CYS A 299 3.52 5.08 38.50
CA CYS A 299 3.54 4.21 37.31
C CYS A 299 2.16 3.80 36.77
N GLY A 300 1.13 4.65 36.87
CA GLY A 300 -0.09 4.46 36.09
C GLY A 300 0.17 4.61 34.58
N THR A 301 -0.61 3.90 33.76
CA THR A 301 -0.52 3.93 32.30
C THR A 301 -1.86 4.27 31.68
N ILE A 302 -1.82 4.84 30.48
CA ILE A 302 -2.99 5.08 29.64
C ILE A 302 -2.74 4.45 28.28
N ALA A 303 -3.68 3.67 27.76
CA ALA A 303 -3.56 3.06 26.44
C ALA A 303 -4.70 3.50 25.53
N ILE A 304 -4.38 3.80 24.26
CA ILE A 304 -5.39 3.93 23.19
C ILE A 304 -5.22 2.74 22.25
N ASN A 305 -6.24 1.90 22.09
CA ASN A 305 -6.19 0.73 21.19
C ASN A 305 -4.97 -0.20 21.36
N ASN A 306 -4.47 -0.34 22.60
CA ASN A 306 -3.28 -1.09 23.04
C ASN A 306 -1.93 -0.36 22.95
N ASP A 307 -1.88 0.86 22.43
CA ASP A 307 -0.68 1.70 22.51
C ASP A 307 -0.57 2.29 23.90
N GLU A 308 0.27 1.69 24.74
CA GLU A 308 0.42 2.06 26.15
C GLU A 308 1.40 3.23 26.35
N TYR A 309 0.92 4.28 26.99
CA TYR A 309 1.66 5.47 27.35
C TYR A 309 1.83 5.56 28.86
N ARG A 310 3.07 5.73 29.31
CA ARG A 310 3.36 6.00 30.72
C ARG A 310 3.08 7.46 31.05
N ILE A 311 2.39 7.67 32.17
CA ILE A 311 1.98 9.01 32.59
C ILE A 311 3.16 9.70 33.30
N ILE A 312 3.89 10.53 32.56
CA ILE A 312 5.07 11.25 33.07
C ILE A 312 4.75 12.72 33.38
N ASN A 313 3.74 13.32 32.74
CA ASN A 313 3.26 14.70 32.98
C ASN A 313 1.75 14.79 32.72
N THR A 314 1.10 15.84 33.21
CA THR A 314 -0.31 16.14 32.91
C THR A 314 -0.55 16.49 31.44
N TRP A 315 0.50 16.87 30.70
CA TRP A 315 0.50 17.10 29.26
C TRP A 315 1.46 16.11 28.61
N THR A 316 0.93 15.23 27.76
CA THR A 316 1.72 14.18 27.10
C THR A 316 1.49 14.23 25.59
N ASN A 317 2.58 14.38 24.84
CA ASN A 317 2.56 14.19 23.39
C ASN A 317 2.60 12.70 23.10
N VAL A 318 1.61 12.22 22.36
CA VAL A 318 1.53 10.82 21.92
C VAL A 318 1.42 10.77 20.40
N PRO A 319 1.87 9.69 19.74
CA PRO A 319 1.55 9.45 18.34
C PRO A 319 0.04 9.44 18.11
N THR A 320 -0.42 9.97 16.99
CA THR A 320 -1.85 9.95 16.62
C THR A 320 -2.30 8.52 16.33
N THR A 321 -3.27 8.01 17.08
CA THR A 321 -3.96 6.77 16.73
C THR A 321 -4.99 7.05 15.64
N GLU A 322 -4.88 6.38 14.50
CA GLU A 322 -5.85 6.47 13.41
C GLU A 322 -6.80 5.26 13.40
N VAL A 323 -8.10 5.52 13.32
CA VAL A 323 -9.15 4.49 13.29
C VAL A 323 -10.20 4.80 12.24
N LEU A 324 -10.95 3.79 11.77
CA LEU A 324 -12.06 3.99 10.83
C LEU A 324 -13.41 4.17 11.57
N VAL A 325 -14.33 4.93 10.98
CA VAL A 325 -15.73 4.98 11.43
C VAL A 325 -16.31 3.57 11.59
N GLY A 326 -16.94 3.30 12.73
CA GLY A 326 -17.50 1.99 13.09
C GLY A 326 -16.53 1.02 13.78
N GLN A 327 -15.23 1.31 13.84
CA GLN A 327 -14.29 0.52 14.65
C GLN A 327 -14.34 0.95 16.13
N PRO A 328 -14.18 0.00 17.08
CA PRO A 328 -14.11 0.33 18.49
C PRO A 328 -12.77 1.03 18.80
N VAL A 329 -12.86 2.12 19.55
CA VAL A 329 -11.73 2.81 20.18
C VAL A 329 -11.79 2.55 21.67
N THR A 330 -10.71 2.00 22.23
CA THR A 330 -10.57 1.80 23.67
C THR A 330 -9.60 2.80 24.25
N VAL A 331 -10.00 3.47 25.34
CA VAL A 331 -9.10 4.25 26.20
C VAL A 331 -9.04 3.54 27.54
N THR A 332 -7.88 2.98 27.87
CA THR A 332 -7.67 2.19 29.09
C THR A 332 -6.80 2.97 30.05
N LEU A 333 -7.27 3.20 31.25
CA LEU A 333 -6.50 3.76 32.35
C LEU A 333 -6.14 2.64 33.32
N SER A 334 -4.85 2.43 33.56
CA SER A 334 -4.35 1.37 34.43
C SER A 334 -3.59 1.95 35.63
N THR A 335 -3.92 1.45 36.82
CA THR A 335 -3.30 1.87 38.08
C THR A 335 -2.76 0.67 38.85
N PRO A 336 -1.44 0.56 39.06
CA PRO A 336 -0.85 -0.54 39.83
C PRO A 336 -1.07 -0.37 41.34
N ASN A 337 -1.10 -1.48 42.08
CA ASN A 337 -1.17 -1.52 43.54
C ASN A 337 -2.44 -0.88 44.14
N SER A 338 -3.62 -1.24 43.63
CA SER A 338 -4.92 -0.72 44.09
C SER A 338 -5.75 -1.78 44.84
N PRO A 339 -5.48 -2.04 46.13
CA PRO A 339 -6.20 -3.07 46.87
C PRO A 339 -7.62 -2.63 47.25
N THR A 340 -8.63 -3.31 46.70
CA THR A 340 -10.06 -3.44 47.10
C THR A 340 -10.91 -2.19 47.44
N HIS A 341 -10.33 -0.99 47.55
CA HIS A 341 -11.02 0.30 47.64
C HIS A 341 -10.34 1.26 46.66
N THR A 342 -10.95 1.48 45.50
CA THR A 342 -10.33 2.23 44.40
C THR A 342 -10.03 3.68 44.83
N LYS A 343 -8.82 4.18 44.56
CA LYS A 343 -8.46 5.60 44.73
C LYS A 343 -9.26 6.52 43.79
N ILE A 344 -9.88 5.92 42.77
CA ILE A 344 -10.67 6.56 41.72
C ILE A 344 -12.14 6.10 41.88
N PRO A 345 -12.99 6.89 42.55
CA PRO A 345 -14.44 6.68 42.54
C PRO A 345 -15.10 7.10 41.22
N PHE A 346 -14.46 7.95 40.43
CA PHE A 346 -15.01 8.51 39.19
C PHE A 346 -13.91 8.79 38.17
N ALA A 347 -14.17 8.43 36.92
CA ALA A 347 -13.30 8.73 35.79
C ALA A 347 -14.13 9.21 34.59
N SER A 348 -13.60 10.14 33.81
CA SER A 348 -14.22 10.66 32.59
C SER A 348 -13.20 10.74 31.47
N VAL A 349 -13.63 10.46 30.24
CA VAL A 349 -12.86 10.70 29.01
C VAL A 349 -13.59 11.73 28.17
N HIS A 350 -12.91 12.82 27.87
CA HIS A 350 -13.37 13.87 26.97
C HIS A 350 -12.59 13.81 25.66
N ILE A 351 -13.31 14.02 24.56
CA ILE A 351 -12.74 14.19 23.22
C ILE A 351 -12.89 15.67 22.85
N GLU A 352 -11.76 16.35 22.61
CA GLU A 352 -11.71 17.78 22.29
C GLU A 352 -11.16 18.00 20.88
N VAL A 353 -12.00 18.56 20.00
CA VAL A 353 -11.64 18.99 18.64
C VAL A 353 -11.04 20.39 18.70
N PHE A 354 -9.95 20.65 17.97
CA PHE A 354 -9.11 21.85 18.10
C PHE A 354 -9.83 23.23 18.01
N SER A 355 -9.39 24.17 18.89
CA SER A 355 -9.73 25.63 19.03
C SER A 355 -11.01 25.91 19.83
N VAL A 356 -11.05 26.49 21.06
CA VAL A 356 -10.45 27.74 21.62
C VAL A 356 -10.51 27.70 23.20
N PRO A 357 -10.05 28.71 24.01
CA PRO A 357 -9.48 28.50 25.35
C PRO A 357 -10.49 28.36 26.53
N LEU A 358 -10.06 27.59 27.54
CA LEU A 358 -10.35 27.58 28.99
C LEU A 358 -11.77 27.78 29.58
N ASN A 359 -12.80 28.18 28.84
CA ASN A 359 -14.13 28.47 29.43
C ASN A 359 -15.35 27.94 28.65
N TYR A 360 -15.18 26.98 27.73
CA TYR A 360 -16.30 26.49 26.89
C TYR A 360 -16.74 25.06 27.21
N LYS A 361 -18.02 24.91 27.57
CA LYS A 361 -18.71 23.62 27.81
C LYS A 361 -19.18 22.97 26.51
N GLN A 362 -18.26 22.53 25.66
CA GLN A 362 -18.60 21.66 24.54
C GLN A 362 -17.54 20.57 24.38
N SER A 363 -17.81 19.39 24.94
CA SER A 363 -16.97 18.20 24.76
C SER A 363 -17.85 16.96 24.71
N ALA A 364 -17.63 16.11 23.70
CA ALA A 364 -18.15 14.77 23.72
C ALA A 364 -17.39 14.01 24.82
N HIS A 365 -18.10 13.46 25.79
CA HIS A 365 -17.47 12.83 26.95
C HIS A 365 -18.23 11.60 27.43
N VAL A 366 -17.49 10.69 28.05
CA VAL A 366 -17.99 9.48 28.68
C VAL A 366 -17.57 9.53 30.15
N ASP A 367 -18.54 9.70 31.03
CA ASP A 367 -18.39 9.67 32.48
C ASP A 367 -18.69 8.27 33.01
N TYR A 368 -17.85 7.81 33.93
CA TYR A 368 -18.02 6.52 34.59
C TYR A 368 -17.90 6.64 36.11
N SER A 369 -18.99 6.30 36.78
CA SER A 369 -19.01 6.10 38.23
C SER A 369 -18.65 4.65 38.54
N ILE A 370 -17.43 4.46 39.05
CA ILE A 370 -16.93 3.14 39.45
C ILE A 370 -17.72 2.59 40.64
N MET A 371 -18.10 3.46 41.57
CA MET A 371 -18.86 3.10 42.78
C MET A 371 -20.28 2.62 42.47
N ASN A 372 -20.95 3.24 41.50
CA ASN A 372 -22.34 2.93 41.15
C ASN A 372 -22.45 2.04 39.91
N ASN A 373 -21.31 1.67 39.30
CA ASN A 373 -21.22 1.00 38.01
C ASN A 373 -22.13 1.63 36.94
N GLN A 374 -22.13 2.97 36.88
CA GLN A 374 -23.02 3.74 36.03
C GLN A 374 -22.22 4.53 35.00
N VAL A 375 -22.57 4.38 33.73
CA VAL A 375 -22.01 5.15 32.61
C VAL A 375 -23.02 6.23 32.21
N THR A 376 -22.55 7.45 32.05
CA THR A 376 -23.29 8.52 31.38
C THR A 376 -22.40 9.11 30.31
N TYR A 377 -22.94 9.39 29.13
CA TYR A 377 -22.16 10.01 28.07
C TYR A 377 -22.95 11.13 27.41
N VAL A 378 -22.23 12.15 26.96
CA VAL A 378 -22.77 13.25 26.16
C VAL A 378 -22.01 13.23 24.85
N SER A 379 -22.75 13.11 23.74
CA SER A 379 -22.16 13.16 22.40
C SER A 379 -22.79 14.29 21.62
N GLN A 380 -22.10 15.43 21.57
CA GLN A 380 -22.54 16.55 20.72
C GLN A 380 -22.43 16.13 19.26
N SER A 381 -23.40 16.55 18.44
CA SER A 381 -23.49 16.21 17.01
C SER A 381 -23.57 14.71 16.67
N GLN A 382 -23.93 13.84 17.62
CA GLN A 382 -23.97 12.38 17.46
C GLN A 382 -22.61 11.80 17.03
N LEU A 383 -21.51 12.26 17.64
CA LEU A 383 -20.16 11.78 17.34
C LEU A 383 -19.99 10.27 17.66
N PHE A 384 -20.63 9.77 18.71
CA PHE A 384 -20.60 8.36 19.10
C PHE A 384 -21.86 7.64 18.62
N GLN A 385 -21.67 6.50 17.95
CA GLN A 385 -22.72 5.53 17.72
C GLN A 385 -23.05 4.78 19.03
N VAL A 386 -22.01 4.37 19.75
CA VAL A 386 -22.08 3.69 21.04
C VAL A 386 -20.90 4.17 21.89
N ALA A 387 -21.14 4.43 23.17
CA ALA A 387 -20.09 4.69 24.14
C ALA A 387 -20.39 3.96 25.46
N GLY A 388 -19.35 3.45 26.10
CA GLY A 388 -19.45 2.67 27.33
C GLY A 388 -18.16 2.74 28.14
N ALA A 389 -18.23 2.34 29.40
CA ALA A 389 -17.06 2.14 30.22
C ALA A 389 -17.24 0.93 31.14
N THR A 390 -16.15 0.26 31.45
CA THR A 390 -16.09 -0.86 32.39
C THR A 390 -14.84 -0.72 33.25
N HIS A 391 -14.79 -1.44 34.37
CA HIS A 391 -13.55 -1.61 35.11
C HIS A 391 -13.28 -3.09 35.38
N ARG A 392 -12.01 -3.43 35.57
CA ARG A 392 -11.59 -4.77 35.99
C ARG A 392 -10.36 -4.69 36.88
N ILE A 393 -10.16 -5.74 37.67
CA ILE A 393 -8.93 -5.97 38.42
C ILE A 393 -8.17 -7.09 37.70
N VAL A 394 -6.96 -6.81 37.27
CA VAL A 394 -6.07 -7.74 36.55
C VAL A 394 -4.83 -7.98 37.41
N GLN A 395 -4.27 -9.19 37.41
CA GLN A 395 -2.97 -9.41 38.01
C GLN A 395 -1.87 -8.90 37.08
N ASP A 396 -0.91 -8.17 37.64
CA ASP A 396 0.25 -7.69 36.90
C ASP A 396 1.01 -8.87 36.24
N PRO A 397 1.20 -8.88 34.90
CA PRO A 397 1.87 -9.96 34.19
C PRO A 397 3.36 -10.07 34.52
N ASP A 398 4.00 -8.99 34.97
CA ASP A 398 5.45 -8.92 35.24
C ASP A 398 5.77 -9.08 36.74
N ALA A 399 4.81 -8.83 37.62
CA ALA A 399 4.99 -8.90 39.08
C ALA A 399 3.94 -9.81 39.75
N LYS A 400 4.34 -11.04 40.09
CA LYS A 400 3.51 -11.95 40.91
C LYS A 400 3.14 -11.24 42.23
N ASN A 401 1.83 -11.05 42.46
CA ASN A 401 1.17 -10.47 43.64
C ASN A 401 0.84 -8.96 43.62
N LEU A 402 0.91 -8.26 42.48
CA LEU A 402 0.39 -6.89 42.37
C LEU A 402 -0.95 -6.88 41.61
N GLU A 403 -1.99 -6.32 42.23
CA GLU A 403 -3.29 -6.08 41.60
C GLU A 403 -3.24 -4.76 40.81
N MET A 404 -3.53 -4.83 39.51
CA MET A 404 -3.78 -3.67 38.65
C MET A 404 -5.29 -3.40 38.57
N PHE A 405 -5.68 -2.15 38.75
CA PHE A 405 -7.04 -1.70 38.51
C PHE A 405 -7.11 -0.94 37.20
N GLU A 406 -7.96 -1.41 36.28
CA GLU A 406 -8.14 -0.83 34.95
C GLU A 406 -9.55 -0.27 34.79
N VAL A 407 -9.64 0.92 34.18
CA VAL A 407 -10.90 1.49 33.67
C VAL A 407 -10.79 1.56 32.16
N VAL A 408 -11.68 0.87 31.45
CA VAL A 408 -11.70 0.79 29.99
C VAL A 408 -12.92 1.53 29.48
N PHE A 409 -12.70 2.63 28.79
CA PHE A 409 -13.70 3.33 28.01
C PHE A 409 -13.70 2.77 26.59
N THR A 410 -14.88 2.48 26.05
CA THR A 410 -15.05 1.99 24.67
C THR A 410 -15.98 2.92 23.92
N MET A 411 -15.56 3.40 22.76
CA MET A 411 -16.30 4.33 21.92
C MET A 411 -16.32 3.79 20.49
N ILE A 412 -17.48 3.84 19.84
CA ILE A 412 -17.63 3.60 18.41
C ILE A 412 -18.07 4.92 17.79
N PHE A 413 -17.27 5.46 16.89
CA PHE A 413 -17.54 6.74 16.25
C PHE A 413 -18.52 6.57 15.09
N ALA A 414 -19.53 7.45 15.03
CA ALA A 414 -20.53 7.48 13.96
C ALA A 414 -20.14 8.40 12.79
N LYS A 415 -19.11 9.24 12.97
CA LYS A 415 -18.65 10.24 12.00
C LYS A 415 -17.12 10.31 12.00
N PRO A 416 -16.51 10.70 10.87
CA PRO A 416 -15.09 11.00 10.83
C PRO A 416 -14.78 12.22 11.72
N MET A 417 -13.55 12.28 12.19
CA MET A 417 -13.05 13.32 13.09
C MET A 417 -11.58 13.57 12.78
N GLU A 418 -11.24 14.83 12.50
CA GLU A 418 -9.85 15.26 12.39
C GLU A 418 -9.10 15.10 13.73
N THR A 419 -7.77 15.17 13.67
CA THR A 419 -6.89 14.97 14.83
C THR A 419 -7.37 15.77 16.06
N SER A 420 -7.68 15.04 17.14
CA SER A 420 -8.29 15.59 18.36
C SER A 420 -7.52 15.19 19.62
N HIS A 421 -7.68 15.97 20.67
CA HIS A 421 -7.11 15.68 21.99
C HIS A 421 -7.99 14.67 22.73
N VAL A 422 -7.34 13.80 23.50
CA VAL A 422 -8.02 12.92 24.46
C VAL A 422 -7.67 13.41 25.85
N VAL A 423 -8.68 13.83 26.60
CA VAL A 423 -8.52 14.32 27.97
C VAL A 423 -9.14 13.32 28.93
N VAL A 424 -8.38 12.88 29.92
CA VAL A 424 -8.85 11.94 30.94
C VAL A 424 -8.87 12.65 32.29
N GLU A 425 -10.04 12.73 32.90
CA GLU A 425 -10.22 13.29 34.23
C GLU A 425 -10.53 12.17 35.22
N THR A 426 -9.83 12.14 36.35
CA THR A 426 -10.12 11.24 37.47
C THR A 426 -10.41 12.05 38.72
N LYS A 427 -11.41 11.68 39.50
CA LYS A 427 -11.73 12.36 40.77
C LYS A 427 -11.48 11.43 41.93
N ASN A 428 -10.89 11.95 43.00
CA ASN A 428 -10.72 11.20 44.25
C ASN A 428 -12.01 11.21 45.10
N LYS A 429 -11.99 10.53 46.27
CA LYS A 429 -13.13 10.46 47.21
C LYS A 429 -13.63 11.80 47.74
N PHE A 430 -12.87 12.88 47.58
CA PHE A 430 -13.24 14.23 47.99
C PHE A 430 -13.73 15.08 46.80
N GLY A 431 -13.85 14.51 45.60
CA GLY A 431 -14.31 15.19 44.39
C GLY A 431 -13.25 16.08 43.73
N ILE A 432 -11.99 16.00 44.16
CA ILE A 432 -10.90 16.77 43.55
C ILE A 432 -10.44 16.06 42.26
N PRO A 433 -10.50 16.72 41.10
CA PRO A 433 -10.07 16.15 39.82
C PRO A 433 -8.54 16.19 39.64
N GLU A 434 -8.02 15.20 38.93
CA GLU A 434 -6.69 15.17 38.31
C GLU A 434 -6.90 14.88 36.82
N THR A 435 -6.40 15.77 35.96
CA THR A 435 -6.66 15.76 34.52
C THR A 435 -5.37 15.47 33.76
N LEU A 436 -5.44 14.55 32.81
CA LEU A 436 -4.40 14.19 31.88
C LEU A 436 -4.81 14.58 30.47
N TYR A 437 -3.92 15.24 29.74
CA TYR A 437 -4.14 15.65 28.36
C TYR A 437 -3.20 14.89 27.42
N LEU A 438 -3.77 14.16 26.47
CA LEU A 438 -3.06 13.53 25.36
C LEU A 438 -3.21 14.41 24.12
N MET A 439 -2.09 14.98 23.68
CA MET A 439 -2.05 15.91 22.55
C MET A 439 -2.20 15.19 21.23
N SER A 440 -3.10 15.67 20.37
CA SER A 440 -3.28 15.16 19.00
C SER A 440 -3.43 13.63 18.91
N ALA A 441 -4.08 13.02 19.89
CA ALA A 441 -3.97 11.59 20.16
C ALA A 441 -4.85 10.69 19.30
N LEU A 442 -5.95 11.20 18.73
CA LEU A 442 -6.92 10.38 18.00
C LEU A 442 -7.41 11.07 16.73
N LYS A 443 -7.44 10.32 15.63
CA LYS A 443 -8.07 10.71 14.36
C LYS A 443 -8.98 9.58 13.89
N VAL A 444 -10.18 9.93 13.44
CA VAL A 444 -11.17 8.97 12.91
C VAL A 444 -11.36 9.25 11.44
N ASN A 445 -10.82 8.37 10.60
CA ASN A 445 -10.92 8.46 9.15
C ASN A 445 -12.25 7.87 8.65
N GLU A 446 -12.68 8.29 7.46
CA GLU A 446 -13.85 7.70 6.80
C GLU A 446 -13.63 6.23 6.49
N ASN A 447 -14.67 5.42 6.68
CA ASN A 447 -14.64 4.03 6.29
C ASN A 447 -14.92 3.90 4.78
N LEU A 448 -13.86 4.03 3.97
CA LEU A 448 -13.94 3.92 2.51
C LEU A 448 -14.53 2.59 2.03
N GLN A 449 -14.51 1.51 2.80
CA GLN A 449 -15.17 0.25 2.41
C GLN A 449 -16.71 0.33 2.46
N GLN A 450 -17.29 1.19 3.31
CA GLN A 450 -18.73 1.49 3.26
C GLN A 450 -19.06 2.49 2.14
N ALA A 451 -18.17 3.43 1.84
CA ALA A 451 -18.33 4.35 0.71
C ALA A 451 -18.22 3.62 -0.65
N LEU A 452 -17.23 2.74 -0.82
CA LEU A 452 -17.05 1.90 -2.02
C LEU A 452 -18.20 0.90 -2.19
N THR A 453 -18.71 0.29 -1.12
CA THR A 453 -19.89 -0.59 -1.26
C THR A 453 -21.18 0.18 -1.56
N LEU A 454 -21.29 1.47 -1.20
CA LEU A 454 -22.37 2.34 -1.67
C LEU A 454 -22.15 2.80 -3.13
N GLU A 455 -20.91 3.10 -3.52
CA GLU A 455 -20.55 3.54 -4.87
C GLU A 455 -20.62 2.39 -5.90
N GLU A 456 -20.22 1.18 -5.51
CA GLU A 456 -20.35 -0.03 -6.31
C GLU A 456 -21.79 -0.53 -6.37
N LYS A 457 -22.59 -0.37 -5.30
CA LYS A 457 -24.05 -0.58 -5.36
C LYS A 457 -24.78 0.48 -6.19
N SER A 458 -24.20 1.67 -6.35
CA SER A 458 -24.70 2.76 -7.20
C SER A 458 -24.36 2.55 -8.69
N LYS A 459 -23.30 1.79 -9.01
CA LYS A 459 -22.84 1.53 -10.39
C LYS A 459 -23.45 0.30 -11.06
N PHE A 460 -24.26 -0.50 -10.36
CA PHE A 460 -25.08 -1.55 -10.98
C PHE A 460 -26.51 -1.07 -11.19
N SER A 461 -26.78 -0.60 -12.40
CA SER A 461 -28.11 -0.53 -12.98
C SER A 461 -28.84 -1.86 -12.79
N ILE A 462 -29.93 -1.83 -12.04
CA ILE A 462 -30.98 -2.83 -12.14
C ILE A 462 -32.22 -2.09 -12.64
N VAL A 463 -32.55 -2.46 -13.88
CA VAL A 463 -33.89 -2.45 -14.47
C VAL A 463 -34.97 -2.64 -13.41
N ASP A 464 -35.89 -1.69 -13.39
CA ASP A 464 -37.17 -1.68 -12.70
C ASP A 464 -37.88 -3.06 -12.75
N PRO A 465 -38.26 -3.60 -11.59
CA PRO A 465 -39.66 -3.93 -11.46
C PRO A 465 -40.23 -3.32 -10.16
N GLU A 466 -41.09 -2.33 -10.33
CA GLU A 466 -42.07 -1.85 -9.37
C GLU A 466 -42.58 -3.00 -8.48
N SER A 467 -42.16 -3.00 -7.22
CA SER A 467 -42.97 -3.58 -6.15
C SER A 467 -43.52 -2.44 -5.31
N VAL A 468 -44.35 -1.59 -5.92
CA VAL A 468 -45.31 -0.79 -5.15
C VAL A 468 -46.20 -1.81 -4.46
N MET A 469 -46.08 -1.94 -3.13
CA MET A 469 -47.07 -2.68 -2.34
C MET A 469 -48.44 -2.10 -2.71
N LYS A 470 -49.33 -2.95 -3.24
CA LYS A 470 -50.68 -2.51 -3.63
C LYS A 470 -51.31 -1.79 -2.44
N PRO A 471 -51.84 -0.56 -2.62
CA PRO A 471 -52.53 0.16 -1.56
C PRO A 471 -53.62 -0.71 -0.94
N LEU A 472 -53.79 -0.62 0.38
CA LEU A 472 -54.84 -1.34 1.07
C LEU A 472 -56.22 -0.88 0.56
N GLY A 473 -57.22 -1.77 0.58
CA GLY A 473 -58.50 -1.55 -0.13
C GLY A 473 -59.37 -0.35 0.33
N PHE A 474 -58.94 0.42 1.32
CA PHE A 474 -59.56 1.71 1.67
C PHE A 474 -59.04 2.88 0.82
N VAL A 475 -57.94 2.67 0.09
CA VAL A 475 -57.29 3.67 -0.76
C VAL A 475 -57.97 3.66 -2.12
N ASP A 476 -58.66 4.74 -2.42
CA ASP A 476 -59.21 5.05 -3.73
C ASP A 476 -58.07 5.33 -4.72
N PRO A 477 -57.88 4.52 -5.78
CA PRO A 477 -56.81 4.71 -6.76
C PRO A 477 -56.91 6.01 -7.56
N GLU A 478 -58.09 6.64 -7.62
CA GLU A 478 -58.29 7.91 -8.34
C GLU A 478 -57.92 9.14 -7.50
N LYS A 479 -57.56 8.96 -6.21
CA LYS A 479 -57.15 10.05 -5.33
C LYS A 479 -55.65 10.05 -5.10
N ASP A 480 -55.09 11.25 -5.13
CA ASP A 480 -53.67 11.47 -4.86
C ASP A 480 -53.28 10.98 -3.44
N PRO A 481 -52.18 10.23 -3.27
CA PRO A 481 -51.73 9.74 -1.97
C PRO A 481 -51.56 10.83 -0.90
N SER A 482 -51.17 12.04 -1.30
CA SER A 482 -51.06 13.20 -0.39
C SER A 482 -52.38 13.53 0.32
N HIS A 483 -53.53 13.20 -0.27
CA HIS A 483 -54.83 13.34 0.37
C HIS A 483 -54.90 12.52 1.67
N TYR A 484 -54.44 11.28 1.66
CA TYR A 484 -54.52 10.38 2.82
C TYR A 484 -53.49 10.74 3.88
N VAL A 485 -52.28 11.16 3.48
CA VAL A 485 -51.25 11.70 4.39
C VAL A 485 -51.78 12.94 5.10
N LYS A 486 -52.36 13.88 4.36
CA LYS A 486 -52.95 15.10 4.93
C LYS A 486 -54.05 14.79 5.93
N ARG A 487 -54.96 13.87 5.63
CA ARG A 487 -56.02 13.46 6.58
C ARG A 487 -55.45 12.77 7.81
N TYR A 488 -54.42 11.93 7.65
CA TYR A 488 -53.75 11.27 8.77
C TYR A 488 -53.05 12.25 9.72
N LEU A 489 -52.42 13.30 9.18
CA LEU A 489 -51.74 14.32 9.97
C LEU A 489 -52.69 15.36 10.58
N THR A 490 -53.77 15.71 9.89
CA THR A 490 -54.62 16.86 10.27
C THR A 490 -55.98 16.49 10.87
N GLU A 491 -56.48 15.26 10.70
CA GLU A 491 -57.75 14.80 11.26
C GLU A 491 -57.53 13.74 12.37
N PRO A 492 -57.62 14.10 13.67
CA PRO A 492 -57.40 13.15 14.77
C PRO A 492 -58.29 11.90 14.71
N LYS A 493 -59.55 12.06 14.28
CA LYS A 493 -60.50 10.94 14.11
C LYS A 493 -60.10 9.96 13.01
N TYR A 494 -59.47 10.46 11.94
CA TYR A 494 -58.97 9.63 10.85
C TYR A 494 -57.70 8.89 11.28
N LYS A 495 -56.81 9.57 12.00
CA LYS A 495 -55.62 8.96 12.61
C LYS A 495 -55.98 7.82 13.56
N GLU A 496 -56.87 8.07 14.52
CA GLU A 496 -57.33 7.03 15.45
C GLU A 496 -58.03 5.86 14.75
N TRP A 497 -58.82 6.13 13.72
CA TRP A 497 -59.43 5.09 12.90
C TRP A 497 -58.37 4.26 12.17
N PHE A 498 -57.36 4.89 11.57
CA PHE A 498 -56.28 4.20 10.86
C PHE A 498 -55.46 3.33 11.82
N ASP A 499 -54.95 3.92 12.91
CA ASP A 499 -54.11 3.24 13.90
C ASP A 499 -54.82 2.02 14.52
N ARG A 500 -56.15 2.10 14.69
CA ARG A 500 -56.95 1.00 15.23
C ARG A 500 -57.24 -0.11 14.23
N ASN A 501 -57.48 0.20 12.97
CA ASN A 501 -57.85 -0.80 11.95
C ASN A 501 -56.65 -1.42 11.24
N PHE A 502 -55.51 -0.71 11.20
CA PHE A 502 -54.28 -1.14 10.55
C PHE A 502 -53.04 -0.99 11.47
N PRO A 503 -53.05 -1.57 12.69
CA PRO A 503 -52.01 -1.33 13.71
C PRO A 503 -50.61 -1.82 13.32
N THR A 504 -50.50 -2.64 12.29
CA THR A 504 -49.23 -3.19 11.78
C THR A 504 -48.70 -2.46 10.55
N TYR A 505 -49.40 -1.43 10.07
CA TYR A 505 -49.01 -0.66 8.89
C TYR A 505 -48.72 0.79 9.28
N THR A 506 -47.72 1.39 8.66
CA THR A 506 -47.59 2.84 8.63
C THR A 506 -48.53 3.42 7.58
N ILE A 507 -48.86 4.71 7.67
CA ILE A 507 -49.76 5.34 6.70
C ILE A 507 -49.18 5.32 5.29
N TYR A 508 -47.87 5.49 5.13
CA TYR A 508 -47.20 5.49 3.82
C TYR A 508 -47.12 4.07 3.23
N ASP A 509 -46.89 3.05 4.05
CA ASP A 509 -46.95 1.65 3.60
C ASP A 509 -48.38 1.26 3.17
N ALA A 510 -49.40 1.77 3.86
CA ALA A 510 -50.79 1.45 3.58
C ALA A 510 -51.32 2.08 2.29
N ILE A 511 -50.79 3.24 1.92
CA ILE A 511 -51.19 3.98 0.70
C ILE A 511 -50.22 3.79 -0.48
N GLY A 512 -49.14 3.04 -0.27
CA GLY A 512 -48.21 2.64 -1.33
C GLY A 512 -47.21 3.72 -1.74
N ILE A 513 -46.79 4.57 -0.82
CA ILE A 513 -45.75 5.59 -1.06
C ILE A 513 -44.51 5.37 -0.17
N THR A 514 -43.38 5.93 -0.56
CA THR A 514 -42.12 5.82 0.18
C THR A 514 -42.09 6.75 1.40
N PHE A 515 -41.21 6.46 2.37
CA PHE A 515 -41.02 7.32 3.54
C PHE A 515 -40.48 8.72 3.17
N ALA A 516 -39.71 8.83 2.08
CA ALA A 516 -39.22 10.11 1.58
C ALA A 516 -40.36 11.00 1.05
N GLU A 517 -41.27 10.43 0.25
CA GLU A 517 -42.46 11.14 -0.25
C GLU A 517 -43.39 11.56 0.90
N TYR A 518 -43.53 10.72 1.94
CA TYR A 518 -44.27 11.09 3.15
C TYR A 518 -43.67 12.32 3.85
N GLN A 519 -42.34 12.37 4.03
CA GLN A 519 -41.69 13.51 4.67
C GLN A 519 -41.78 14.78 3.83
N GLU A 520 -41.76 14.67 2.50
CA GLU A 520 -41.96 15.82 1.62
C GLU A 520 -43.37 16.41 1.79
N ILE A 521 -44.41 15.56 1.82
CA ILE A 521 -45.79 16.00 2.06
C ILE A 521 -45.96 16.57 3.48
N GLU A 522 -45.34 15.97 4.48
CA GLU A 522 -45.36 16.47 5.87
C GLU A 522 -44.71 17.86 5.95
N SER A 523 -43.57 18.06 5.30
CA SER A 523 -42.86 19.35 5.26
C SER A 523 -43.67 20.47 4.60
N GLN A 524 -44.51 20.14 3.62
CA GLN A 524 -45.37 21.11 2.94
C GLN A 524 -46.64 21.47 3.75
N LEU A 525 -46.95 20.74 4.81
CA LEU A 525 -48.14 20.96 5.65
C LEU A 525 -47.86 21.75 6.93
N VAL A 526 -46.58 21.95 7.27
CA VAL A 526 -46.15 22.74 8.44
C VAL A 526 -45.73 24.13 7.95
N ASP A 527 -46.53 25.16 8.25
CA ASP A 527 -46.16 26.55 7.98
C ASP A 527 -44.86 26.92 8.72
N PRO A 528 -43.91 27.65 8.09
CA PRO A 528 -42.70 28.09 8.76
C PRO A 528 -43.00 29.16 9.82
N GLU A 529 -42.43 29.00 11.02
CA GLU A 529 -42.50 29.99 12.12
C GLU A 529 -41.92 31.36 11.69
N PRO A 530 -42.44 32.49 12.22
CA PRO A 530 -42.02 33.82 11.79
C PRO A 530 -40.62 34.18 12.32
N GLU A 531 -39.76 34.65 11.42
CA GLU A 531 -38.44 35.22 11.74
C GLU A 531 -38.58 36.41 12.69
N MET A 532 -37.88 36.38 13.83
CA MET A 532 -37.74 37.54 14.72
C MET A 532 -36.77 38.55 14.09
N GLU A 533 -37.29 39.74 13.76
CA GLU A 533 -36.48 40.91 13.38
C GLU A 533 -35.48 41.26 14.49
N MET A 534 -34.20 41.37 14.10
CA MET A 534 -33.10 41.75 14.97
C MET A 534 -32.89 43.27 14.88
N ASP A 535 -33.10 43.97 16.00
CA ASP A 535 -32.88 45.42 16.17
C ASP A 535 -31.38 45.76 16.02
N PRO A 536 -30.96 46.86 15.37
CA PRO A 536 -29.54 47.17 15.18
C PRO A 536 -28.84 47.69 16.44
N GLU A 537 -27.63 47.19 16.69
CA GLU A 537 -26.73 47.58 17.79
C GLU A 537 -26.18 49.02 17.65
N PRO A 538 -25.79 49.69 18.77
CA PRO A 538 -25.30 51.06 18.76
C PRO A 538 -23.83 51.18 18.36
N GLU A 539 -23.52 52.21 17.57
CA GLU A 539 -22.16 52.58 17.15
C GLU A 539 -21.27 52.97 18.35
N MET A 540 -20.10 52.34 18.47
CA MET A 540 -19.05 52.71 19.43
C MET A 540 -18.02 53.64 18.75
N GLU A 541 -17.81 54.81 19.37
CA GLU A 541 -16.87 55.85 18.96
C GLU A 541 -15.41 55.37 18.93
N MET A 542 -14.69 55.69 17.85
CA MET A 542 -13.25 55.53 17.69
C MET A 542 -12.49 56.68 18.38
N ASP A 543 -11.54 56.36 19.26
CA ASP A 543 -10.53 57.29 19.76
C ASP A 543 -9.25 57.23 18.88
N PRO A 544 -8.50 58.35 18.68
CA PRO A 544 -7.51 58.47 17.60
C PRO A 544 -6.10 57.95 17.91
N GLU A 545 -5.41 57.51 16.84
CA GLU A 545 -4.00 57.03 16.78
C GLU A 545 -2.94 58.10 17.17
N PRO A 546 -1.76 57.68 17.68
CA PRO A 546 -0.67 58.59 18.03
C PRO A 546 0.28 58.94 16.87
N GLU A 547 0.73 60.20 16.83
CA GLU A 547 1.63 60.82 15.83
C GLU A 547 3.08 60.26 15.78
N PRO A 548 3.76 60.34 14.62
CA PRO A 548 5.15 59.92 14.44
C PRO A 548 6.19 60.99 14.82
N THR A 549 7.26 60.56 15.50
CA THR A 549 8.37 61.39 15.97
C THR A 549 9.32 61.85 14.84
N LYS A 550 9.68 63.14 14.89
CA LYS A 550 10.61 63.82 13.99
C LYS A 550 12.08 63.47 14.27
N LYS A 551 12.83 63.21 13.20
CA LYS A 551 14.31 63.15 13.16
C LYS A 551 14.91 64.52 13.42
N GLU A 552 15.76 64.65 14.43
CA GLU A 552 16.61 65.83 14.64
C GLU A 552 18.07 65.52 14.29
N LYS A 553 18.67 66.41 13.50
CA LYS A 553 20.08 66.38 13.08
C LYS A 553 20.96 66.92 14.20
N SER A 554 22.05 66.24 14.53
CA SER A 554 23.20 66.84 15.21
C SER A 554 24.51 66.47 14.51
N LYS A 555 25.15 67.48 13.93
CA LYS A 555 26.57 67.48 13.56
C LYS A 555 27.34 68.13 14.71
N ARG A 556 28.42 67.51 15.21
CA ARG A 556 29.83 67.98 15.03
C ARG A 556 30.83 67.32 16.00
N GLN A 557 31.84 66.71 15.37
CA GLN A 557 33.30 66.92 15.54
C GLN A 557 34.05 66.64 16.86
N ARG A 558 35.12 65.85 16.64
CA ARG A 558 36.51 65.97 17.14
C ARG A 558 36.76 65.62 18.61
N ARG A 559 37.42 64.48 18.84
CA ARG A 559 38.89 64.41 18.90
C ARG A 559 39.37 62.99 18.69
#